data_AF-A0A6I7TWD4-F1
#
_entry.id   AF-A0A6I7TWD4-F1
#
_cell.length_a   1.000
_cell.length_b   1.000
_cell.length_c   1.000
_cell.angle_alpha   90.00
_cell.angle_beta   90.00
_cell.angle_gamma   90.00
#
_symmetry.space_group_name_H-M   'P 1'
#
loop_
_entity.id
_entity.type
_entity.pdbx_description
1 polymer ?
#
loop_
_entity_poly.entity_id
_entity_poly.type
_entity_poly.pdbx_seq_one_letter_code
_entity_poly.pdbx_strand_id
1 'polypeptide(L)' 'MTYAAPQVDYSVNPSIEDQAWFLVFVAVLLALGATVVLGAAVWCVVNGNGSFTGSVQWVSGLKVNIECRK' A
#
# COMPACT_ATOMS: atom_id res chain seq x y z
N MET A 1 -23.85 11.64 -52.50
CA MET A 1 -23.34 10.37 -51.95
C MET A 1 -22.71 10.68 -50.61
N THR A 2 -23.32 10.23 -49.52
CA THR A 2 -22.89 10.56 -48.15
C THR A 2 -21.96 9.45 -47.66
N TYR A 3 -20.70 9.79 -47.39
CA TYR A 3 -19.72 8.85 -46.88
C TYR A 3 -19.87 8.71 -45.35
N ALA A 4 -20.12 7.49 -44.87
CA ALA A 4 -20.13 7.16 -43.45
C ALA A 4 -18.81 6.50 -43.09
N ALA A 5 -17.99 7.16 -42.26
CA ALA A 5 -16.75 6.60 -41.77
C ALA A 5 -17.03 5.55 -40.68
N PRO A 6 -16.27 4.43 -40.61
CA PRO A 6 -16.43 3.45 -39.56
C PRO A 6 -16.14 4.09 -38.20
N GLN A 7 -17.09 3.97 -37.28
CA GLN A 7 -16.90 4.36 -35.88
C GLN A 7 -16.34 3.16 -35.12
N VAL A 8 -15.36 3.40 -34.26
CA VAL A 8 -14.86 2.38 -33.32
C VAL A 8 -15.61 2.59 -32.02
N ASP A 9 -16.43 1.62 -31.62
CA ASP A 9 -17.11 1.64 -30.32
C ASP A 9 -16.11 1.39 -29.19
N TYR A 10 -15.62 2.45 -28.57
CA TYR A 10 -14.92 2.38 -27.28
C TYR A 10 -15.98 2.37 -26.18
N SER A 11 -16.41 1.17 -25.81
CA SER A 11 -17.19 0.99 -24.59
C SER A 11 -16.27 1.24 -23.39
N VAL A 12 -16.29 2.47 -22.88
CA VAL A 12 -15.63 2.79 -21.61
C VAL A 12 -16.42 2.07 -20.54
N ASN A 13 -15.88 0.95 -20.05
CA ASN A 13 -16.55 0.14 -19.06
C ASN A 13 -16.40 0.87 -17.71
N PRO A 14 -17.46 1.47 -17.14
CA PRO A 14 -17.34 2.37 -15.99
C PRO A 14 -16.72 1.67 -14.77
N SER A 15 -16.88 0.35 -14.66
CA SER A 15 -16.22 -0.48 -13.66
C SER A 15 -14.69 -0.39 -13.64
N ILE A 16 -14.05 -0.04 -14.77
CA ILE A 16 -12.58 0.05 -14.86
C ILE A 16 -12.08 1.38 -14.28
N GLU A 17 -12.82 2.47 -14.49
CA GLU A 17 -12.46 3.80 -13.96
C GLU A 17 -12.68 3.88 -12.44
N ASP A 18 -13.78 3.32 -11.93
CA ASP A 18 -14.08 3.32 -10.48
C ASP A 18 -13.09 2.48 -9.66
N GLN A 19 -12.48 1.46 -10.28
CA GLN A 19 -11.50 0.58 -9.61
C GLN A 19 -10.07 1.16 -9.57
N ALA A 20 -9.76 2.16 -10.40
CA ALA A 20 -8.43 2.76 -10.44
C ALA A 20 -8.05 3.42 -9.09
N TRP A 21 -9.02 4.03 -8.40
CA TRP A 21 -8.75 4.67 -7.10
C TRP A 21 -8.40 3.65 -6.01
N PHE A 22 -8.99 2.46 -6.05
CA PHE A 22 -8.63 1.39 -5.11
C PHE A 22 -7.14 1.05 -5.17
N LEU A 23 -6.54 1.03 -6.37
CA LEU A 23 -5.09 0.83 -6.53
C LEU A 23 -4.27 1.94 -5.89
N VAL A 24 -4.70 3.20 -6.01
CA VAL A 24 -4.04 4.35 -5.35
C VAL A 24 -4.10 4.19 -3.83
N PHE A 25 -5.26 3.82 -3.29
CA PHE A 25 -5.42 3.57 -1.86
C PHE A 25 -4.47 2.46 -1.36
N VAL A 26 -4.38 1.34 -2.08
CA VAL A 26 -3.46 0.24 -1.75
C VAL A 26 -2.00 0.71 -1.83
N ALA A 27 -1.63 1.48 -2.85
CA ALA A 27 -0.27 2.01 -3.01
C ALA A 27 0.12 2.91 -1.83
N VAL A 28 -0.81 3.76 -1.34
CA VAL A 28 -0.58 4.61 -0.17
C VAL A 28 -0.38 3.78 1.10
N LEU A 29 -1.21 2.74 1.32
CA LEU A 29 -1.04 1.85 2.48
C LEU A 29 0.29 1.09 2.45
N LEU A 30 0.71 0.61 1.27
CA LEU A 30 2.01 -0.05 1.11
C LEU A 30 3.17 0.91 1.36
N ALA A 31 3.09 2.15 0.86
CA ALA A 31 4.10 3.17 1.09
C ALA A 31 4.24 3.48 2.60
N LEU A 32 3.12 3.71 3.29
CA LEU A 32 3.13 3.95 4.74
C LEU A 32 3.68 2.75 5.50
N GLY A 33 3.25 1.53 5.17
CA GLY A 33 3.78 0.30 5.76
C GLY A 33 5.29 0.16 5.55
N ALA A 34 5.77 0.39 4.33
CA ALA A 34 7.19 0.33 3.99
C ALA A 34 8.02 1.36 4.77
N THR A 35 7.54 2.60 4.92
CA THR A 35 8.26 3.62 5.69
C THR A 35 8.43 3.25 7.16
N VAL A 36 7.42 2.64 7.79
CA VAL A 36 7.50 2.18 9.18
C VAL A 36 8.51 1.04 9.32
N VAL A 37 8.47 0.06 8.41
CA VAL A 37 9.39 -1.09 8.44
C VAL A 37 10.83 -0.64 8.19
N LEU A 38 11.07 0.24 7.22
CA LEU A 38 12.40 0.78 6.94
C LEU A 38 12.92 1.63 8.10
N GLY A 39 12.07 2.46 8.72
CA GLY A 39 12.42 3.21 9.92
C GLY A 39 12.84 2.31 11.08
N ALA A 40 12.11 1.21 11.30
CA ALA A 40 12.48 0.23 12.31
C ALA A 40 13.78 -0.51 11.95
N ALA A 41 14.03 -0.82 10.68
CA ALA A 41 15.28 -1.42 10.22
C ALA A 41 16.49 -0.51 10.46
N VAL A 42 16.37 0.79 10.13
CA VAL A 42 17.42 1.78 10.42
C VAL A 42 17.67 1.88 11.93
N TRP A 43 16.61 1.87 12.74
CA TRP A 43 16.75 1.87 14.20
C TRP A 43 17.50 0.64 14.73
N CYS A 44 17.21 -0.56 14.18
CA CYS A 44 17.96 -1.76 14.52
C CYS A 44 19.47 -1.62 14.21
N VAL A 45 19.82 -1.03 13.06
CA VAL A 45 21.23 -0.85 12.64
C VAL A 45 21.96 0.13 13.57
N VAL A 46 21.31 1.23 13.96
CA VAL A 46 21.96 2.29 14.76
C VAL A 46 22.01 1.94 16.25
N ASN A 47 20.93 1.43 16.84
CA ASN A 47 20.85 1.13 18.27
C ASN A 47 21.26 -0.31 18.63
N GLY A 48 21.44 -1.18 17.64
CA GLY A 48 22.09 -2.49 17.77
C GLY A 48 21.27 -3.61 18.45
N ASN A 49 20.49 -3.32 19.49
CA ASN A 49 19.71 -4.33 20.20
C ASN A 49 18.53 -3.73 20.97
N GLY A 50 17.33 -4.31 20.82
CA GLY A 50 16.12 -3.86 21.53
C GLY A 50 14.84 -4.02 20.72
N SER A 51 13.70 -3.67 21.32
CA SER A 51 12.40 -3.62 20.63
C SER A 51 12.12 -2.18 20.19
N PHE A 52 11.67 -2.01 18.95
CA PHE A 52 11.19 -0.70 18.48
C PHE A 52 10.00 -0.31 19.36
N THR A 53 10.11 0.83 20.06
CA THR A 53 9.05 1.35 20.93
C THR A 53 7.82 1.74 20.10
N GLY A 54 6.97 0.76 19.83
CA GLY A 54 5.77 0.90 19.01
C GLY A 54 5.15 -0.46 18.69
N SER A 55 4.48 -1.08 19.66
CA SER A 55 3.64 -2.25 19.39
C SER A 55 2.21 -1.81 19.09
N VAL A 56 1.67 -2.22 17.94
CA VAL A 56 0.25 -2.05 17.65
C VAL A 56 -0.49 -3.35 17.96
N GLN A 57 -1.52 -3.26 18.78
CA GLN A 57 -2.36 -4.39 19.16
C GLN A 57 -3.81 -4.06 18.85
N TRP A 58 -4.40 -4.82 17.94
CA TRP A 58 -5.82 -4.71 17.63
C TRP A 58 -6.64 -5.52 18.65
N VAL A 59 -7.81 -5.01 19.02
CA VAL A 59 -8.66 -5.53 20.11
C VAL A 59 -9.04 -7.02 19.91
N SER A 60 -9.13 -7.46 18.65
CA SER A 60 -9.52 -8.83 18.28
C SER A 60 -8.66 -9.38 17.14
N GLY A 61 -7.33 -9.51 17.33
CA GLY A 61 -6.51 -10.21 16.34
C GLY A 61 -5.01 -9.90 16.39
N LEU A 62 -4.56 -9.12 15.41
CA LEU A 62 -3.14 -8.97 15.08
C LEU A 62 -2.41 -8.09 16.10
N LYS A 63 -1.35 -8.65 16.70
CA LYS A 63 -0.35 -7.90 17.45
C LYS A 63 0.93 -7.86 16.63
N VAL A 64 1.34 -6.66 16.21
CA VAL A 64 2.59 -6.46 15.48
C VAL A 64 3.61 -5.89 16.47
N ASN A 65 4.70 -6.62 16.65
CA ASN A 65 5.86 -6.17 17.40
C ASN A 65 7.09 -6.30 16.49
N ILE A 66 7.89 -5.23 16.42
CA ILE A 66 9.15 -5.23 15.69
C ILE A 66 10.27 -5.27 16.73
N GLU A 67 10.97 -6.40 16.76
CA GLU A 67 12.13 -6.63 17.62
C GLU A 67 13.39 -6.71 16.78
N CYS A 68 14.42 -5.98 17.20
CA CYS A 68 15.76 -6.08 16.62
C CYS A 68 16.51 -7.15 17.40
N ARG A 69 16.67 -8.33 16.80
CA ARG A 69 17.52 -9.38 17.36
C ARG A 69 18.92 -9.31 16.75
N LYS A 70 19.91 -9.62 17.58
CA LYS A 70 21.32 -9.67 17.21
C LYS A 70 21.64 -10.88 16.33
#